data_AF-A0A8T4PXH8-F1
#
_entry.id   AF-A0A8T4PXH8-F1
#
_cell.length_a   1.000
_cell.length_b   1.000
_cell.length_c   1.000
_cell.angle_alpha   90.00
_cell.angle_beta   90.00
_cell.angle_gamma   90.00
#
_symmetry.space_group_name_H-M   'P 1'
#
loop_
_entity.id
_entity.type
_entity.pdbx_description
1 polymer ?
#
loop_
_entity_poly.entity_id
_entity_poly.type
_entity_poly.pdbx_seq_one_letter_code
_entity_poly.pdbx_strand_id
1 'polypeptide(L)'
;MKLAYEEMLAAICEKSKLPKEEVEARIKAKMDQLVGLISKEGACHIIANEAGVSLQEAIKIGSIKLKDLRQGMRDIETAGAVTGTFEPKEFKRQDGSVGKVASILIADETARARIVLWNDSVEKLKEASPGIVVKIQNPFIKQNQYGLELHHNSDTKLIFNPSDVTIASQAASRKTIAELAPGQVSEILGTIVQAFEPRYFEVCPSCGRRARLREGAHACDSHGPVSPEYSYVLNCVLDDGTATIRGVLFGKQAEALLGLQHHQMLTFRQAPAEFQAVKDKLLGKIVKISGSVSKNDMFDRLELVAQSVDAEPSAKAELARLERQAS
;
A
#
# COMPACT_ATOMS: atom_id res chain seq x y z
N MET A 1 12.95 -22.50 8.05
CA MET A 1 12.31 -21.94 6.84
C MET A 1 12.75 -22.82 5.67
N LYS A 2 11.83 -23.32 4.84
CA LYS A 2 12.15 -24.22 3.72
C LYS A 2 12.14 -23.36 2.45
N LEU A 3 13.24 -23.31 1.70
CA LEU A 3 13.28 -22.66 0.38
C LEU A 3 12.44 -23.50 -0.59
N ALA A 4 11.64 -22.84 -1.42
CA ALA A 4 10.96 -23.48 -2.53
C ALA A 4 11.98 -23.90 -3.60
N TYR A 5 11.63 -24.90 -4.42
CA TYR A 5 12.51 -25.42 -5.48
C TYR A 5 13.05 -24.32 -6.41
N GLU A 6 12.19 -23.40 -6.83
CA GLU A 6 12.58 -22.32 -7.74
C GLU A 6 13.58 -21.34 -7.10
N GLU A 7 13.45 -21.08 -5.80
CA GLU A 7 14.36 -20.23 -5.04
C GLU A 7 15.74 -20.88 -4.90
N MET A 8 15.77 -22.20 -4.61
CA MET A 8 17.03 -22.96 -4.57
C MET A 8 17.71 -23.00 -5.94
N LEU A 9 16.93 -23.19 -7.00
CA LEU A 9 17.45 -23.23 -8.37
C LEU A 9 18.05 -21.87 -8.76
N ALA A 10 17.34 -20.77 -8.51
CA ALA A 10 17.83 -19.42 -8.79
C ALA A 10 19.13 -19.12 -8.03
N ALA A 11 19.18 -19.44 -6.74
CA ALA A 11 20.36 -19.25 -5.91
C ALA A 11 21.58 -20.04 -6.39
N ILE A 12 21.37 -21.28 -6.83
CA ILE A 12 22.44 -22.11 -7.40
C ILE A 12 22.95 -21.45 -8.69
N CYS A 13 22.06 -21.11 -9.63
CA CYS A 13 22.44 -20.52 -10.92
C CYS A 13 23.25 -19.22 -10.74
N GLU A 14 22.78 -18.33 -9.85
CA GLU A 14 23.42 -17.04 -9.59
C GLU A 14 24.82 -17.22 -9.00
N LYS A 15 24.95 -18.02 -7.94
CA LYS A 15 26.22 -18.16 -7.21
C LYS A 15 27.22 -19.07 -7.92
N SER A 16 26.75 -20.10 -8.62
CA SER A 16 27.61 -20.99 -9.40
C SER A 16 27.93 -20.45 -10.81
N LYS A 17 27.26 -19.37 -11.24
CA LYS A 17 27.33 -18.80 -12.60
C LYS A 17 27.02 -19.82 -13.71
N LEU A 18 26.20 -20.82 -13.40
CA LEU A 18 25.80 -21.86 -14.36
C LEU A 18 24.43 -21.51 -14.99
N PRO A 19 24.20 -21.85 -16.26
CA PRO A 19 22.89 -21.70 -16.89
C PRO A 19 21.84 -22.55 -16.18
N LYS A 20 20.60 -22.05 -16.13
CA LYS A 20 19.47 -22.76 -15.50
C LYS A 20 19.30 -24.17 -16.04
N GLU A 21 19.34 -24.33 -17.35
CA GLU A 21 19.20 -25.62 -18.05
C GLU A 21 20.25 -26.65 -17.59
N GLU A 22 21.47 -26.19 -17.34
CA GLU A 22 22.56 -27.04 -16.87
C GLU A 22 22.36 -27.46 -15.41
N VAL A 23 21.91 -26.54 -14.56
CA VAL A 23 21.61 -26.86 -13.15
C VAL A 23 20.42 -27.83 -13.05
N GLU A 24 19.37 -27.63 -13.85
CA GLU A 24 18.22 -28.54 -13.90
C GLU A 24 18.59 -29.93 -14.40
N ALA A 25 19.46 -30.03 -15.41
CA ALA A 25 20.00 -31.30 -15.89
C ALA A 25 20.78 -32.04 -14.79
N ARG A 26 21.61 -31.31 -14.02
CA ARG A 26 22.35 -31.88 -12.88
C ARG A 26 21.43 -32.36 -11.76
N ILE A 27 20.38 -31.61 -11.44
CA ILE A 27 19.36 -32.01 -10.44
C ILE A 27 18.64 -33.27 -10.90
N LYS A 28 18.18 -33.32 -12.16
CA LYS A 28 17.50 -34.48 -12.73
C LYS A 28 18.40 -35.72 -12.70
N ALA A 29 19.65 -35.59 -13.15
CA ALA A 29 20.62 -36.68 -13.10
C ALA A 29 20.85 -37.19 -11.67
N LYS A 30 20.87 -36.30 -10.67
CA LYS A 30 21.02 -36.69 -9.26
C LYS A 30 19.80 -37.45 -8.74
N MET A 31 18.60 -37.04 -9.13
CA MET A 31 17.36 -37.74 -8.78
C MET A 31 17.30 -39.14 -9.42
N ASP A 32 17.69 -39.23 -10.69
CA ASP A 32 17.72 -40.50 -11.43
C ASP A 32 18.75 -41.47 -10.82
N GLN A 33 19.93 -40.97 -10.42
CA GLN A 33 20.97 -41.77 -9.75
C GLN A 33 20.52 -42.35 -8.40
N LEU A 34 19.67 -41.63 -7.67
CA LEU A 34 19.25 -42.00 -6.33
C LEU A 34 17.85 -42.64 -6.30
N VAL A 35 17.29 -42.97 -7.47
CA VAL A 35 16.11 -43.82 -7.69
C VAL A 35 15.00 -43.56 -6.66
N GLY A 36 14.50 -42.32 -6.60
CA GLY A 36 13.36 -41.94 -5.75
C GLY A 36 13.65 -41.84 -4.25
N LEU A 37 14.88 -42.06 -3.80
CA LEU A 37 15.28 -41.88 -2.40
C LEU A 37 15.37 -40.40 -1.98
N ILE A 38 15.39 -39.48 -2.96
CA ILE A 38 15.46 -38.05 -2.71
C ILE A 38 14.38 -37.28 -3.46
N SER A 39 13.92 -36.20 -2.84
CA SER A 39 13.04 -35.24 -3.48
C SER A 39 13.82 -34.27 -4.36
N LYS A 40 13.10 -33.46 -5.16
CA LYS A 40 13.68 -32.41 -5.99
C LYS A 40 14.48 -31.40 -5.15
N GLU A 41 14.00 -31.08 -3.96
CA GLU A 41 14.69 -30.23 -2.99
C GLU A 41 15.94 -30.88 -2.42
N GLY A 42 15.88 -32.19 -2.12
CA GLY A 42 17.05 -32.96 -1.70
C GLY A 42 18.16 -32.94 -2.77
N ALA A 43 17.78 -33.07 -4.05
CA ALA A 43 18.71 -32.94 -5.16
C ALA A 43 19.33 -31.53 -5.25
N CYS A 44 18.53 -30.48 -5.06
CA CYS A 44 19.05 -29.10 -5.00
C CYS A 44 20.11 -28.92 -3.92
N HIS A 45 19.90 -29.47 -2.72
CA HIS A 45 20.89 -29.39 -1.63
C HIS A 45 22.22 -30.08 -2.00
N ILE A 46 22.16 -31.23 -2.67
CA ILE A 46 23.35 -31.94 -3.12
C ILE A 46 24.09 -31.12 -4.17
N ILE A 47 23.38 -30.65 -5.20
CA ILE A 47 23.98 -29.87 -6.29
C ILE A 47 24.56 -28.53 -5.80
N ALA A 48 23.89 -27.88 -4.85
CA ALA A 48 24.41 -26.66 -4.26
C ALA A 48 25.72 -26.90 -3.51
N ASN A 49 25.80 -27.95 -2.68
CA ASN A 49 27.03 -28.29 -1.98
C ASN A 49 28.17 -28.68 -2.94
N GLU A 50 27.87 -29.45 -4.00
CA GLU A 50 28.84 -29.80 -5.04
C GLU A 50 29.38 -28.55 -5.78
N ALA A 51 28.55 -27.53 -5.95
CA ALA A 51 28.92 -26.26 -6.57
C ALA A 51 29.57 -25.25 -5.59
N GLY A 52 29.80 -25.63 -4.33
CA GLY A 52 30.32 -24.71 -3.30
C GLY A 52 29.32 -23.62 -2.88
N VAL A 53 28.02 -23.82 -3.16
CA VAL A 53 26.95 -22.88 -2.85
C VAL A 53 26.29 -23.27 -1.54
N SER A 54 26.45 -22.43 -0.51
CA SER A 54 25.66 -22.57 0.72
C SER A 54 24.24 -22.08 0.49
N LEU A 55 23.28 -23.01 0.44
CA LEU A 55 21.85 -22.67 0.42
C LEU A 55 21.37 -22.05 1.73
N GLN A 56 22.10 -22.25 2.83
CA GLN A 56 21.86 -21.55 4.11
C GLN A 56 22.22 -20.07 4.00
N GLU A 57 23.27 -19.73 3.26
CA GLU A 57 23.62 -18.32 2.95
C GLU A 57 22.80 -17.75 1.79
N ALA A 58 22.16 -18.61 0.98
CA ALA A 58 21.16 -18.21 0.00
C ALA A 58 19.79 -17.87 0.61
N ILE A 59 19.65 -18.00 1.94
CA ILE A 59 18.50 -17.45 2.69
C ILE A 59 18.55 -15.91 2.71
N LYS A 60 19.65 -15.28 2.29
CA LYS A 60 19.64 -13.86 1.96
C LYS A 60 19.04 -13.65 0.57
N ILE A 61 17.90 -12.94 0.57
CA ILE A 61 17.26 -12.27 -0.57
C ILE A 61 16.25 -13.15 -1.35
N GLY A 62 15.37 -13.83 -0.63
CA GLY A 62 13.98 -13.94 -1.09
C GLY A 62 13.23 -12.73 -0.56
N SER A 63 12.71 -11.85 -1.42
CA SER A 63 11.86 -10.73 -0.99
C SER A 63 10.65 -11.29 -0.23
N ILE A 64 10.63 -11.12 1.09
CA ILE A 64 9.53 -11.56 1.94
C ILE A 64 8.32 -10.71 1.60
N LYS A 65 7.19 -11.36 1.37
CA LYS A 65 5.92 -10.67 1.12
C LYS A 65 5.47 -9.88 2.34
N LEU A 66 4.82 -8.73 2.11
CA LEU A 66 4.43 -7.82 3.19
C LEU A 66 3.55 -8.51 4.24
N LYS A 67 2.67 -9.45 3.84
CA LYS A 67 1.82 -10.20 4.79
C LYS A 67 2.60 -11.08 5.76
N ASP A 68 3.79 -11.53 5.35
CA ASP A 68 4.58 -12.53 6.06
C ASP A 68 5.60 -11.86 7.00
N LEU A 69 5.72 -10.54 6.94
CA LEU A 69 6.55 -9.74 7.83
C LEU A 69 6.01 -9.77 9.27
N ARG A 70 6.91 -9.98 10.24
CA ARG A 70 6.58 -9.97 11.67
C ARG A 70 7.60 -9.15 12.44
N GLN A 71 7.15 -8.53 13.54
CA GLN A 71 8.03 -7.85 14.47
C GLN A 71 9.14 -8.79 14.97
N GLY A 72 10.36 -8.28 15.05
CA GLY A 72 11.54 -9.03 15.50
C GLY A 72 12.30 -9.76 14.39
N MET A 73 11.77 -9.85 13.17
CA MET A 73 12.54 -10.31 12.01
C MET A 73 13.71 -9.36 11.73
N ARG A 74 14.85 -9.93 11.32
CA ARG A 74 16.10 -9.24 10.98
C ARG A 74 16.65 -9.82 9.68
N ASP A 75 17.58 -9.10 9.05
CA ASP A 75 18.23 -9.50 7.79
C ASP A 75 17.23 -9.80 6.66
N ILE A 76 16.11 -9.07 6.64
CA ILE A 76 15.03 -9.28 5.67
C ILE A 76 15.08 -8.27 4.54
N GLU A 77 14.63 -8.72 3.38
CA GLU A 77 14.35 -7.90 2.23
C GLU A 77 12.88 -8.00 1.89
N THR A 78 12.26 -6.90 1.48
CA THR A 78 10.88 -6.87 1.00
C THR A 78 10.73 -5.77 -0.05
N ALA A 79 9.65 -5.79 -0.82
CA ALA A 79 9.37 -4.74 -1.78
C ALA A 79 7.87 -4.47 -1.88
N GLY A 80 7.52 -3.25 -2.25
CA GLY A 80 6.13 -2.86 -2.52
C GLY A 80 6.06 -1.61 -3.39
N ALA A 81 4.93 -1.43 -4.06
CA ALA A 81 4.63 -0.22 -4.81
C ALA A 81 4.14 0.88 -3.85
N VAL A 82 4.63 2.11 -4.04
CA VAL A 82 4.16 3.28 -3.31
C VAL A 82 2.70 3.51 -3.65
N THR A 83 1.86 3.53 -2.62
CA THR A 83 0.43 3.84 -2.72
C THR A 83 0.09 5.23 -2.18
N GLY A 84 1.02 5.87 -1.46
CA GLY A 84 0.87 7.24 -0.98
C GLY A 84 2.05 7.67 -0.10
N THR A 85 2.15 8.98 0.13
CA THR A 85 3.17 9.60 0.98
C THR A 85 2.54 10.53 2.00
N PHE A 86 3.25 10.71 3.11
CA PHE A 86 2.89 11.67 4.16
C PHE A 86 4.02 12.66 4.33
N GLU A 87 3.67 13.95 4.37
CA GLU A 87 4.63 15.03 4.48
C GLU A 87 5.50 14.94 5.75
N PRO A 88 6.75 15.46 5.69
CA PRO A 88 7.64 15.51 6.84
C PRO A 88 7.03 16.26 8.02
N LYS A 89 7.25 15.75 9.22
CA LYS A 89 6.88 16.36 10.49
C LYS A 89 8.12 16.64 11.30
N GLU A 90 8.21 17.81 11.90
CA GLU A 90 9.28 18.18 12.83
C GLU A 90 8.88 17.86 14.27
N PHE A 91 9.86 17.50 15.09
CA PHE A 91 9.67 17.29 16.53
C PHE A 91 10.90 17.78 17.30
N LYS A 92 10.70 18.28 18.53
CA LYS A 92 11.81 18.64 19.42
C LYS A 92 12.29 17.41 20.18
N ARG A 93 13.60 17.20 20.21
CA ARG A 93 14.26 16.18 21.02
C ARG A 93 14.49 16.69 22.45
N GLN A 94 14.80 15.77 23.36
CA GLN A 94 15.11 16.11 24.76
C GLN A 94 16.35 17.01 24.88
N ASP A 95 17.29 16.92 23.93
CA ASP A 95 18.48 17.78 23.85
C ASP A 95 18.22 19.16 23.23
N GLY A 96 16.97 19.47 22.89
CA GLY A 96 16.56 20.74 22.26
C GLY A 96 16.72 20.79 20.74
N SER A 97 17.35 19.79 20.11
CA SER A 97 17.49 19.73 18.65
C SER A 97 16.16 19.37 17.96
N VAL A 98 16.04 19.71 16.67
CA VAL A 98 14.85 19.41 15.86
C VAL A 98 15.09 18.13 15.05
N GLY A 99 14.26 17.12 15.26
CA GLY A 99 14.20 15.92 14.43
C GLY A 99 13.09 16.00 13.38
N LYS A 100 13.20 15.18 12.33
CA LYS A 100 12.18 15.05 11.27
C LYS A 100 11.69 13.61 11.14
N VAL A 101 10.42 13.42 10.80
CA VAL A 101 9.84 12.13 10.49
C VAL A 101 8.88 12.22 9.30
N ALA A 102 8.99 11.31 8.34
CA ALA A 102 8.05 11.19 7.23
C ALA A 102 7.62 9.73 7.07
N SER A 103 6.62 9.48 6.23
CA SER A 103 6.19 8.10 5.97
C SER A 103 5.75 7.87 4.54
N ILE A 104 6.00 6.66 4.03
CA ILE A 104 5.57 6.18 2.72
C ILE A 104 4.66 4.97 2.94
N LEU A 105 3.51 4.91 2.28
CA LEU A 105 2.68 3.71 2.23
C LEU A 105 3.10 2.87 1.04
N ILE A 106 3.41 1.61 1.29
CA ILE A 106 3.68 0.61 0.25
C ILE A 106 2.67 -0.53 0.32
N ALA A 107 2.43 -1.17 -0.81
CA ALA A 107 1.65 -2.39 -0.92
C ALA A 107 2.29 -3.36 -1.91
N ASP A 108 2.16 -4.65 -1.66
CA ASP A 108 2.41 -5.73 -2.62
C ASP A 108 1.09 -6.50 -2.85
N GLU A 109 1.12 -7.64 -3.53
CA GLU A 109 -0.09 -8.43 -3.77
C GLU A 109 -0.68 -9.07 -2.51
N THR A 110 0.00 -8.97 -1.36
CA THR A 110 -0.31 -9.70 -0.15
C THR A 110 -0.76 -8.83 1.03
N ALA A 111 -0.18 -7.63 1.22
CA ALA A 111 -0.51 -6.73 2.31
C ALA A 111 0.00 -5.31 2.07
N ARG A 112 -0.13 -4.46 3.11
CA ARG A 112 0.36 -3.08 3.13
C ARG A 112 1.31 -2.88 4.30
N ALA A 113 2.27 -1.99 4.11
CA ALA A 113 3.18 -1.58 5.16
C ALA A 113 3.48 -0.07 5.06
N ARG A 114 3.89 0.50 6.18
CA ARG A 114 4.32 1.91 6.27
C ARG A 114 5.83 1.98 6.45
N ILE A 115 6.53 2.58 5.51
CA ILE A 115 7.94 2.94 5.68
C ILE A 115 8.01 4.20 6.53
N VAL A 116 8.79 4.20 7.60
CA VAL A 116 9.02 5.36 8.47
C VAL A 116 10.43 5.88 8.26
N LEU A 117 10.53 7.14 7.81
CA LEU A 117 11.80 7.82 7.51
C LEU A 117 12.13 8.79 8.64
N TRP A 118 13.37 8.75 9.15
CA TRP A 118 13.84 9.62 10.23
C TRP A 118 14.94 10.56 9.75
N ASN A 119 14.88 11.82 10.21
CA ASN A 119 15.89 12.86 9.99
C ASN A 119 16.32 12.94 8.51
N ASP A 120 17.59 12.79 8.20
CA ASP A 120 18.13 12.90 6.84
C ASP A 120 17.51 11.90 5.86
N SER A 121 16.96 10.78 6.35
CA SER A 121 16.28 9.80 5.51
C SER A 121 14.95 10.32 4.95
N VAL A 122 14.42 11.40 5.51
CA VAL A 122 13.21 12.08 5.01
C VAL A 122 13.41 12.61 3.60
N GLU A 123 14.63 12.97 3.20
CA GLU A 123 14.92 13.46 1.85
C GLU A 123 14.56 12.42 0.75
N LYS A 124 14.61 11.13 1.09
CA LYS A 124 14.20 10.02 0.20
C LYS A 124 12.72 10.06 -0.18
N LEU A 125 11.90 10.85 0.51
CA LEU A 125 10.49 11.05 0.16
C LEU A 125 10.33 11.64 -1.25
N LYS A 126 11.33 12.39 -1.74
CA LYS A 126 11.34 12.98 -3.10
C LYS A 126 11.33 11.91 -4.20
N GLU A 127 11.83 10.71 -3.90
CA GLU A 127 11.86 9.56 -4.82
C GLU A 127 10.59 8.70 -4.72
N ALA A 128 9.73 8.97 -3.73
CA ALA A 128 8.57 8.16 -3.40
C ALA A 128 7.27 8.74 -3.99
N SER A 129 7.08 8.61 -5.30
CA SER A 129 5.80 8.93 -5.94
C SER A 129 4.89 7.71 -6.03
N PRO A 130 3.55 7.85 -5.96
CA PRO A 130 2.63 6.74 -6.20
C PRO A 130 2.96 5.99 -7.49
N GLY A 131 2.97 4.65 -7.44
CA GLY A 131 3.34 3.77 -8.55
C GLY A 131 4.83 3.38 -8.61
N ILE A 132 5.72 4.09 -7.92
CA ILE A 132 7.14 3.72 -7.81
C ILE A 132 7.28 2.44 -6.98
N VAL A 133 8.14 1.52 -7.43
CA VAL A 133 8.48 0.33 -6.64
C VAL A 133 9.61 0.67 -5.68
N VAL A 134 9.44 0.31 -4.41
CA VAL A 134 10.47 0.49 -3.38
C VAL A 134 10.83 -0.87 -2.83
N LYS A 135 12.11 -1.20 -2.97
CA LYS A 135 12.75 -2.33 -2.33
C LYS A 135 13.41 -1.87 -1.03
N ILE A 136 13.16 -2.60 0.04
CA ILE A 136 13.64 -2.34 1.40
C ILE A 136 14.52 -3.50 1.84
N GLN A 137 15.71 -3.17 2.33
CA GLN A 137 16.63 -4.13 2.94
C GLN A 137 16.87 -3.74 4.39
N ASN A 138 16.82 -4.74 5.27
CA ASN A 138 17.08 -4.64 6.70
C ASN A 138 16.25 -3.58 7.46
N PRO A 139 14.93 -3.46 7.22
CA PRO A 139 14.11 -2.53 7.99
C PRO A 139 13.99 -3.01 9.44
N PHE A 140 13.87 -2.06 10.37
CA PHE A 140 13.43 -2.38 11.72
C PHE A 140 11.90 -2.49 11.76
N ILE A 141 11.37 -3.69 11.95
CA ILE A 141 9.93 -3.94 11.89
C ILE A 141 9.27 -3.67 13.24
N LYS A 142 8.28 -2.76 13.24
CA LYS A 142 7.34 -2.57 14.34
C LYS A 142 5.93 -2.89 13.88
N GLN A 143 5.09 -3.34 14.81
CA GLN A 143 3.66 -3.45 14.57
C GLN A 143 2.92 -2.53 15.54
N ASN A 144 1.95 -1.78 15.03
CA ASN A 144 1.05 -0.97 15.85
C ASN A 144 -0.41 -1.21 15.44
N GLN A 145 -1.34 -0.50 16.08
CA GLN A 145 -2.77 -0.61 15.80
C GLN A 145 -3.17 -0.25 14.36
N TYR A 146 -2.29 0.39 13.59
CA TYR A 146 -2.50 0.80 12.20
C TYR A 146 -1.80 -0.13 11.19
N GLY A 147 -1.14 -1.19 11.65
CA GLY A 147 -0.47 -2.19 10.81
C GLY A 147 1.05 -2.26 11.00
N LEU A 148 1.73 -2.80 9.98
CA LEU A 148 3.18 -2.98 9.96
C LEU A 148 3.91 -1.68 9.60
N GLU A 149 4.94 -1.35 10.38
CA GLU A 149 5.86 -0.25 10.14
C GLU A 149 7.29 -0.76 9.90
N LEU A 150 7.88 -0.31 8.80
CA LEU A 150 9.26 -0.58 8.38
C LEU A 150 10.09 0.67 8.69
N HIS A 151 10.77 0.68 9.83
CA HIS A 151 11.54 1.83 10.28
C HIS A 151 12.91 1.83 9.61
N HIS A 152 13.25 2.96 9.01
CA HIS A 152 14.57 3.21 8.46
C HIS A 152 15.57 3.54 9.57
N ASN A 153 16.68 2.81 9.62
CA ASN A 153 17.85 3.06 10.47
C ASN A 153 19.14 3.17 9.63
N SER A 154 20.31 3.19 10.27
CA SER A 154 21.62 3.25 9.60
C SER A 154 21.86 2.07 8.64
N ASP A 155 21.27 0.91 8.94
CA ASP A 155 21.52 -0.34 8.23
C ASP A 155 20.43 -0.61 7.18
N THR A 156 19.39 0.22 7.15
CA THR A 156 18.27 0.10 6.21
C THR A 156 18.65 0.70 4.86
N LYS A 157 18.47 -0.07 3.79
CA LYS A 157 18.62 0.44 2.42
C LYS A 157 17.25 0.54 1.75
N LEU A 158 16.96 1.70 1.16
CA LEU A 158 15.83 1.90 0.26
C LEU A 158 16.39 1.97 -1.16
N ILE A 159 15.79 1.19 -2.06
CA ILE A 159 16.11 1.19 -3.49
C ILE A 159 14.81 1.49 -4.22
N PHE A 160 14.72 2.68 -4.81
CA PHE A 160 13.58 3.11 -5.63
C PHE A 160 13.81 2.65 -7.07
N ASN A 161 12.75 2.14 -7.73
CA ASN A 161 12.80 1.54 -9.06
C ASN A 161 13.96 0.52 -9.23
N PRO A 162 14.02 -0.51 -8.37
CA PRO A 162 14.99 -1.61 -8.54
C PRO A 162 14.80 -2.30 -9.90
N SER A 163 15.89 -2.52 -10.64
CA SER A 163 15.85 -3.23 -11.93
C SER A 163 15.55 -4.72 -11.80
N ASP A 164 15.79 -5.28 -10.61
CA ASP A 164 15.64 -6.70 -10.26
C ASP A 164 14.30 -7.04 -9.62
N VAL A 165 13.46 -6.05 -9.29
CA VAL A 165 12.17 -6.28 -8.64
C VAL A 165 11.05 -5.63 -9.44
N THR A 166 10.25 -6.47 -10.07
CA THR A 166 8.95 -6.08 -10.60
C THR A 166 7.90 -6.42 -9.56
N ILE A 167 7.52 -5.45 -8.72
CA ILE A 167 6.22 -5.54 -8.06
C ILE A 167 5.23 -5.27 -9.19
N ALA A 168 4.38 -6.25 -9.52
CA ALA A 168 3.16 -5.93 -10.24
C ALA A 168 2.47 -4.87 -9.39
N SER A 169 2.56 -3.60 -9.79
CA SER A 169 1.82 -2.55 -9.12
C SER A 169 0.39 -3.05 -9.23
N GLN A 170 -0.18 -3.47 -8.10
CA GLN A 170 -1.61 -3.65 -8.09
C GLN A 170 -2.16 -2.22 -8.17
N ALA A 171 -2.27 -1.71 -9.40
CA ALA A 171 -3.56 -1.22 -9.83
C ALA A 171 -4.57 -2.19 -9.21
N ALA A 172 -5.26 -1.68 -8.19
CA ALA A 172 -6.04 -2.52 -7.30
C ALA A 172 -6.85 -3.50 -8.15
N SER A 173 -6.77 -4.81 -7.85
CA SER A 173 -7.44 -5.78 -8.72
C SER A 173 -8.93 -5.42 -8.83
N ARG A 174 -9.44 -5.39 -10.06
CA ARG A 174 -10.85 -5.17 -10.34
C ARG A 174 -11.64 -6.28 -9.65
N LYS A 175 -12.53 -5.91 -8.74
CA LYS A 175 -13.51 -6.82 -8.14
C LYS A 175 -14.91 -6.25 -8.23
N THR A 176 -15.90 -7.13 -8.09
CA THR A 176 -17.27 -6.72 -7.79
C THR A 176 -17.42 -6.43 -6.29
N ILE A 177 -18.42 -5.66 -5.90
CA ILE A 177 -18.68 -5.30 -4.50
C ILE A 177 -19.01 -6.54 -3.67
N ALA A 178 -19.73 -7.50 -4.23
CA ALA A 178 -20.09 -8.74 -3.56
C ALA A 178 -18.88 -9.62 -3.19
N GLU A 179 -17.76 -9.48 -3.90
CA GLU A 179 -16.52 -10.27 -3.70
C GLU A 179 -15.53 -9.60 -2.74
N LEU A 180 -15.93 -8.49 -2.10
CA LEU A 180 -15.02 -7.75 -1.24
C LEU A 180 -14.82 -8.43 0.11
N ALA A 181 -13.56 -8.48 0.53
CA ALA A 181 -13.14 -8.96 1.85
C ALA A 181 -12.41 -7.83 2.59
N PRO A 182 -12.52 -7.74 3.93
CA PRO A 182 -11.81 -6.73 4.71
C PRO A 182 -10.28 -6.91 4.61
N GLY A 183 -9.56 -5.80 4.68
CA GLY A 183 -8.09 -5.77 4.68
C GLY A 183 -7.45 -5.76 3.29
N GLN A 184 -8.22 -5.97 2.22
CA GLN A 184 -7.69 -5.95 0.85
C GLN A 184 -7.78 -4.55 0.22
N VAL A 185 -7.01 -4.35 -0.86
CA VAL A 185 -7.15 -3.18 -1.75
C VAL A 185 -7.85 -3.65 -3.02
N SER A 186 -8.91 -2.94 -3.43
CA SER A 186 -9.68 -3.30 -4.62
C SER A 186 -10.07 -2.06 -5.40
N GLU A 187 -10.13 -2.21 -6.72
CA GLU A 187 -10.74 -1.22 -7.59
C GLU A 187 -12.23 -1.58 -7.73
N ILE A 188 -13.11 -0.59 -7.67
CA ILE A 188 -14.58 -0.69 -7.83
C ILE A 188 -15.03 0.26 -8.94
N LEU A 189 -15.77 -0.26 -9.92
CA LEU A 189 -16.39 0.51 -11.00
C LEU A 189 -17.86 0.43 -10.67
N GLY A 190 -18.39 1.54 -10.19
CA GLY A 190 -19.73 1.57 -9.61
C GLY A 190 -20.43 2.88 -9.91
N THR A 191 -21.74 2.84 -9.79
CA THR A 191 -22.62 3.99 -9.91
C THR A 191 -22.84 4.59 -8.53
N ILE A 192 -22.74 5.92 -8.42
CA ILE A 192 -23.12 6.61 -7.19
C ILE A 192 -24.65 6.62 -7.09
N VAL A 193 -25.20 5.84 -6.17
CA VAL A 193 -26.64 5.76 -5.93
C VAL A 193 -27.09 6.65 -4.78
N GLN A 194 -26.15 7.10 -3.95
CA GLN A 194 -26.41 8.05 -2.88
C GLN A 194 -25.17 8.89 -2.58
N ALA A 195 -25.35 10.18 -2.34
CA ALA A 195 -24.28 11.08 -1.89
C ALA A 195 -24.72 11.80 -0.60
N PHE A 196 -23.78 12.01 0.30
CA PHE A 196 -24.01 12.71 1.57
C PHE A 196 -23.28 14.04 1.60
N GLU A 197 -23.74 14.97 2.42
CA GLU A 197 -23.00 16.21 2.68
C GLU A 197 -21.62 15.92 3.29
N PRO A 198 -20.58 16.68 2.87
CA PRO A 198 -19.25 16.53 3.43
C PRO A 198 -19.28 16.86 4.92
N ARG A 199 -18.64 16.01 5.73
CA ARG A 199 -18.43 16.30 7.15
C ARG A 199 -17.07 16.95 7.32
N TYR A 200 -17.07 18.16 7.86
CA TYR A 200 -15.85 18.92 8.14
C TYR A 200 -15.31 18.57 9.52
N PHE A 201 -13.99 18.68 9.65
CA PHE A 201 -13.31 18.52 10.92
C PHE A 201 -12.02 19.31 10.99
N GLU A 202 -11.65 19.66 12.21
CA GLU A 202 -10.48 20.45 12.54
C GLU A 202 -9.21 19.63 12.36
N VAL A 203 -8.26 20.23 11.64
CA VAL A 203 -6.92 19.68 11.42
C VAL A 203 -5.86 20.71 11.80
N CYS A 204 -4.71 20.19 12.21
CA CYS A 204 -3.53 20.98 12.48
C CYS A 204 -2.98 21.56 11.16
N PRO A 205 -2.79 22.88 11.05
CA PRO A 205 -2.25 23.51 9.83
C PRO A 205 -0.84 23.00 9.52
N SER A 206 -0.06 22.64 10.53
CA SER A 206 1.33 22.19 10.36
C SER A 206 1.47 20.74 9.91
N CYS A 207 0.44 19.89 10.05
CA CYS A 207 0.60 18.47 9.71
C CYS A 207 -0.64 17.71 9.26
N GLY A 208 -1.78 18.39 9.10
CA GLY A 208 -3.04 17.82 8.60
C GLY A 208 -3.72 16.80 9.53
N ARG A 209 -3.16 16.46 10.69
CA ARG A 209 -3.80 15.56 11.67
C ARG A 209 -4.93 16.25 12.42
N ARG A 210 -5.89 15.46 12.90
CA ARG A 210 -7.01 15.90 13.72
C ARG A 210 -6.54 16.81 14.86
N ALA A 211 -7.02 18.04 14.90
CA ALA A 211 -6.92 18.91 16.06
C ALA A 211 -8.16 18.67 16.93
N ARG A 212 -7.97 18.45 18.24
CA ARG A 212 -9.07 18.18 19.18
C ARG A 212 -9.19 19.32 20.17
N LEU A 213 -10.41 19.67 20.53
CA LEU A 213 -10.66 20.67 21.58
C LEU A 213 -10.18 20.10 22.94
N ARG A 214 -9.25 20.80 23.59
CA ARG A 214 -8.74 20.51 24.94
C ARG A 214 -8.62 21.82 25.71
N GLU A 215 -9.21 21.88 26.90
CA GLU A 215 -9.11 23.05 27.79
C GLU A 215 -9.46 24.40 27.10
N GLY A 216 -10.45 24.38 26.20
CA GLY A 216 -10.91 25.57 25.49
C GLY A 216 -10.09 25.97 24.25
N ALA A 217 -8.99 25.26 23.93
CA ALA A 217 -8.19 25.48 22.73
C ALA A 217 -8.09 24.21 21.87
N HIS A 218 -7.97 24.37 20.55
CA HIS A 218 -7.71 23.21 19.68
C HIS A 218 -6.25 22.81 19.82
N ALA A 219 -5.99 21.51 20.02
CA ALA A 219 -4.65 20.97 20.17
C ALA A 219 -4.43 19.76 19.26
N CYS A 220 -3.23 19.72 18.66
CA CYS A 220 -2.70 18.58 17.93
C CYS A 220 -1.77 17.78 18.84
N ASP A 221 -1.83 16.44 18.77
CA ASP A 221 -0.97 15.56 19.56
C ASP A 221 0.54 15.75 19.35
N SER A 222 0.96 16.47 18.30
CA SER A 222 2.38 16.73 18.05
C SER A 222 2.79 18.20 18.02
N HIS A 223 1.84 19.13 17.84
CA HIS A 223 2.16 20.56 17.78
C HIS A 223 1.55 21.35 18.94
N GLY A 224 0.86 20.67 19.87
CA GLY A 224 0.20 21.33 20.99
C GLY A 224 -0.95 22.23 20.52
N PRO A 225 -1.20 23.36 21.19
CA PRO A 225 -2.24 24.31 20.81
C PRO A 225 -2.04 24.87 19.39
N VAL A 226 -3.11 24.87 18.59
CA VAL A 226 -3.12 25.32 17.20
C VAL A 226 -4.40 26.08 16.87
N SER A 227 -4.32 27.04 15.94
CA SER A 227 -5.50 27.54 15.24
C SER A 227 -5.82 26.55 14.10
N PRO A 228 -6.93 25.79 14.17
CA PRO A 228 -7.14 24.69 13.24
C PRO A 228 -7.58 25.17 11.86
N GLU A 229 -7.12 24.45 10.84
CA GLU A 229 -7.72 24.45 9.52
C GLU A 229 -8.79 23.36 9.42
N TYR A 230 -9.46 23.24 8.28
CA TYR A 230 -10.55 22.27 8.08
C TYR A 230 -10.21 21.30 6.97
N SER A 231 -10.41 20.02 7.27
CA SER A 231 -10.48 18.96 6.28
C SER A 231 -11.88 18.37 6.26
N TYR A 232 -12.16 17.50 5.29
CA TYR A 232 -13.49 16.97 5.05
C TYR A 232 -13.44 15.52 4.63
N VAL A 233 -14.53 14.82 4.97
CA VAL A 233 -14.85 13.49 4.46
C VAL A 233 -16.18 13.54 3.73
N LEU A 234 -16.15 13.19 2.45
CA LEU A 234 -17.33 12.97 1.63
C LEU A 234 -17.64 11.48 1.65
N ASN A 235 -18.92 11.14 1.85
CA ASN A 235 -19.36 9.76 1.77
C ASN A 235 -20.35 9.62 0.63
N CYS A 236 -20.33 8.47 -0.02
CA CYS A 236 -21.31 8.06 -1.01
C CYS A 236 -21.63 6.56 -0.87
N VAL A 237 -22.71 6.12 -1.49
CA VAL A 237 -23.02 4.70 -1.70
C VAL A 237 -22.78 4.40 -3.16
N LEU A 238 -21.97 3.37 -3.42
CA LEU A 238 -21.66 2.85 -4.74
C LEU A 238 -22.43 1.55 -4.92
N ASP A 239 -22.95 1.35 -6.13
CA ASP A 239 -23.60 0.12 -6.57
C ASP A 239 -23.00 -0.30 -7.92
N ASP A 240 -22.60 -1.57 -8.03
CA ASP A 240 -22.03 -2.14 -9.26
C ASP A 240 -22.92 -3.22 -9.89
N GLY A 241 -24.16 -3.34 -9.41
CA GLY A 241 -25.13 -4.36 -9.79
C GLY A 241 -25.02 -5.66 -8.98
N THR A 242 -23.92 -5.89 -8.25
CA THR A 242 -23.76 -7.10 -7.42
C THR A 242 -24.07 -6.85 -5.95
N ALA A 243 -23.73 -5.68 -5.44
CA ALA A 243 -24.00 -5.24 -4.07
C ALA A 243 -23.74 -3.73 -3.96
N THR A 244 -24.09 -3.16 -2.80
CA THR A 244 -23.77 -1.77 -2.46
C THR A 244 -22.65 -1.67 -1.45
N ILE A 245 -21.78 -0.66 -1.57
CA ILE A 245 -20.77 -0.35 -0.55
C ILE A 245 -20.69 1.15 -0.29
N ARG A 246 -20.41 1.50 0.97
CA ARG A 246 -20.14 2.88 1.36
C ARG A 246 -18.73 3.28 0.96
N GLY A 247 -18.62 4.25 0.06
CA GLY A 247 -17.37 4.92 -0.28
C GLY A 247 -17.06 6.04 0.70
N VAL A 248 -15.83 6.07 1.21
CA VAL A 248 -15.32 7.08 2.14
C VAL A 248 -14.17 7.82 1.47
N LEU A 249 -14.37 9.10 1.16
CA LEU A 249 -13.44 9.93 0.41
C LEU A 249 -12.95 11.09 1.28
N PHE A 250 -11.67 11.07 1.64
CA PHE A 250 -11.05 12.13 2.42
C PHE A 250 -10.42 13.19 1.52
N GLY A 251 -10.53 14.47 1.88
CA GLY A 251 -9.75 15.56 1.27
C GLY A 251 -9.63 15.48 -0.25
N LYS A 252 -8.41 15.17 -0.73
CA LYS A 252 -8.08 15.09 -2.16
C LYS A 252 -8.91 14.09 -2.95
N GLN A 253 -9.34 12.97 -2.36
CA GLN A 253 -10.23 12.02 -3.04
C GLN A 253 -11.62 12.61 -3.25
N ALA A 254 -12.12 13.40 -2.29
CA ALA A 254 -13.38 14.12 -2.46
C ALA A 254 -13.24 15.24 -3.52
N GLU A 255 -12.16 16.01 -3.48
CA GLU A 255 -11.83 17.02 -4.51
C GLU A 255 -11.80 16.39 -5.91
N ALA A 256 -11.12 15.25 -6.06
CA ALA A 256 -11.02 14.52 -7.32
C ALA A 256 -12.38 14.01 -7.82
N LEU A 257 -13.23 13.50 -6.93
CA LEU A 257 -14.58 13.05 -7.31
C LEU A 257 -15.44 14.21 -7.83
N LEU A 258 -15.36 15.36 -7.16
CA LEU A 258 -16.23 16.51 -7.43
C LEU A 258 -15.66 17.44 -8.52
N GLY A 259 -14.38 17.31 -8.86
CA GLY A 259 -13.68 18.27 -9.72
C GLY A 259 -13.55 19.66 -9.07
N LEU A 260 -13.53 19.72 -7.73
CA LEU A 260 -13.49 20.97 -6.97
C LEU A 260 -12.17 21.13 -6.22
N GLN A 261 -11.69 22.37 -6.11
CA GLN A 261 -10.51 22.71 -5.33
C GLN A 261 -10.83 22.87 -3.84
N HIS A 262 -9.81 22.76 -3.00
CA HIS A 262 -9.96 22.87 -1.54
C HIS A 262 -10.75 24.11 -1.07
N HIS A 263 -10.45 25.29 -1.60
CA HIS A 263 -11.15 26.52 -1.21
C HIS A 263 -12.65 26.48 -1.58
N GLN A 264 -13.03 25.83 -2.68
CA GLN A 264 -14.43 25.62 -3.08
C GLN A 264 -15.09 24.61 -2.15
N MET A 265 -14.38 23.58 -1.72
CA MET A 265 -14.91 22.63 -0.73
C MET A 265 -15.23 23.31 0.60
N LEU A 266 -14.47 24.33 1.00
CA LEU A 266 -14.73 25.05 2.25
C LEU A 266 -15.97 25.95 2.20
N THR A 267 -16.48 26.33 1.02
CA THR A 267 -17.69 27.16 0.93
C THR A 267 -18.93 26.41 1.43
N PHE A 268 -19.04 25.10 1.14
CA PHE A 268 -20.16 24.28 1.61
C PHE A 268 -20.18 24.08 3.13
N ARG A 269 -19.08 24.38 3.84
CA ARG A 269 -19.10 24.42 5.30
C ARG A 269 -19.94 25.59 5.82
N GLN A 270 -19.90 26.73 5.12
CA GLN A 270 -20.64 27.94 5.48
C GLN A 270 -22.07 27.89 4.93
N ALA A 271 -22.26 27.28 3.76
CA ALA A 271 -23.55 27.11 3.11
C ALA A 271 -23.83 25.64 2.73
N PRO A 272 -24.17 24.75 3.69
CA PRO A 272 -24.39 23.33 3.41
C PRO A 272 -25.52 23.06 2.39
N ALA A 273 -26.54 23.92 2.36
CA ALA A 273 -27.67 23.80 1.45
C ALA A 273 -27.26 23.87 -0.04
N GLU A 274 -26.19 24.60 -0.36
CA GLU A 274 -25.67 24.71 -1.74
C GLU A 274 -25.09 23.38 -2.24
N PHE A 275 -24.72 22.47 -1.34
CA PHE A 275 -24.22 21.15 -1.71
C PHE A 275 -25.31 20.26 -2.34
N GLN A 276 -26.59 20.62 -2.22
CA GLN A 276 -27.68 19.85 -2.85
C GLN A 276 -27.52 19.77 -4.37
N ALA A 277 -27.18 20.87 -5.04
CA ALA A 277 -26.95 20.87 -6.48
C ALA A 277 -25.76 20.01 -6.91
N VAL A 278 -24.78 19.82 -6.02
CA VAL A 278 -23.64 18.90 -6.25
C VAL A 278 -24.09 17.45 -6.09
N LYS A 279 -24.88 17.14 -5.05
CA LYS A 279 -25.47 15.81 -4.84
C LYS A 279 -26.25 15.37 -6.07
N ASP A 280 -27.11 16.22 -6.60
CA ASP A 280 -27.98 15.90 -7.75
C ASP A 280 -27.16 15.54 -9.01
N LYS A 281 -25.99 16.14 -9.20
CA LYS A 281 -25.06 15.83 -10.31
C LYS A 281 -24.25 14.55 -10.11
N LEU A 282 -24.06 14.11 -8.86
CA LEU A 282 -23.33 12.88 -8.56
C LEU A 282 -24.17 11.64 -8.73
N LEU A 283 -25.47 11.73 -8.43
CA LEU A 283 -26.38 10.59 -8.53
C LEU A 283 -26.42 10.06 -9.96
N GLY A 284 -26.25 8.75 -10.12
CA GLY A 284 -26.18 8.09 -11.43
C GLY A 284 -24.83 8.19 -12.14
N LYS A 285 -23.84 8.92 -11.58
CA LYS A 285 -22.50 8.98 -12.16
C LYS A 285 -21.76 7.65 -11.96
N ILE A 286 -21.23 7.10 -13.05
CA ILE A 286 -20.32 5.96 -12.99
C ILE A 286 -18.94 6.49 -12.63
N VAL A 287 -18.32 5.88 -11.61
CA VAL A 287 -17.00 6.25 -11.11
C VAL A 287 -16.16 5.01 -10.89
N LYS A 288 -14.85 5.18 -10.99
CA LYS A 288 -13.87 4.14 -10.69
C LYS A 288 -13.07 4.56 -9.46
N ILE A 289 -13.10 3.75 -8.41
CA ILE A 289 -12.47 4.04 -7.13
C ILE A 289 -11.57 2.87 -6.74
N SER A 290 -10.29 3.16 -6.51
CA SER A 290 -9.38 2.20 -5.85
C SER A 290 -9.26 2.56 -4.39
N GLY A 291 -9.43 1.58 -3.51
CA GLY A 291 -9.43 1.84 -2.08
C GLY A 291 -9.16 0.60 -1.24
N SER A 292 -8.86 0.82 0.04
CA SER A 292 -8.82 -0.25 1.02
C SER A 292 -10.23 -0.57 1.50
N VAL A 293 -10.56 -1.86 1.51
CA VAL A 293 -11.78 -2.37 2.11
C VAL A 293 -11.56 -2.50 3.61
N SER A 294 -12.24 -1.67 4.40
CA SER A 294 -12.19 -1.72 5.85
C SER A 294 -13.51 -2.25 6.40
N LYS A 295 -13.45 -3.10 7.42
CA LYS A 295 -14.64 -3.39 8.23
C LYS A 295 -14.82 -2.26 9.24
N ASN A 296 -16.03 -1.74 9.36
CA ASN A 296 -16.40 -0.80 10.39
C ASN A 296 -17.09 -1.57 11.51
N ASP A 297 -16.34 -1.87 12.58
CA ASP A 297 -16.80 -2.75 13.67
C ASP A 297 -18.02 -2.19 14.41
N MET A 298 -18.17 -0.86 14.48
CA MET A 298 -19.31 -0.21 15.15
C MET A 298 -20.63 -0.45 14.41
N PHE A 299 -20.60 -0.55 13.08
CA PHE A 299 -21.80 -0.69 12.25
C PHE A 299 -21.88 -2.05 11.54
N ASP A 300 -20.96 -2.96 11.85
CA ASP A 300 -20.82 -4.30 11.26
C ASP A 300 -20.96 -4.34 9.73
N ARG A 301 -20.30 -3.40 9.03
CA ARG A 301 -20.35 -3.30 7.56
C ARG A 301 -18.99 -3.02 6.95
N LEU A 302 -18.83 -3.37 5.68
CA LEU A 302 -17.66 -3.00 4.89
C LEU A 302 -17.78 -1.58 4.34
N GLU A 303 -16.65 -0.88 4.30
CA GLU A 303 -16.51 0.46 3.70
C GLU A 303 -15.30 0.46 2.77
N LEU A 304 -15.44 1.10 1.61
CA LEU A 304 -14.32 1.34 0.70
C LEU A 304 -13.71 2.70 1.03
N VAL A 305 -12.53 2.70 1.65
CA VAL A 305 -11.78 3.92 1.92
C VAL A 305 -10.95 4.26 0.68
N ALA A 306 -11.37 5.29 -0.04
CA ALA A 306 -10.82 5.67 -1.34
C ALA A 306 -9.37 6.15 -1.22
N GLN A 307 -8.57 5.80 -2.23
CA GLN A 307 -7.17 6.20 -2.36
C GLN A 307 -6.92 6.88 -3.69
N SER A 308 -7.55 6.39 -4.75
CA SER A 308 -7.67 7.08 -6.02
C SER A 308 -9.12 7.09 -6.48
N VAL A 309 -9.48 8.13 -7.21
CA VAL A 309 -10.80 8.30 -7.80
C VAL A 309 -10.59 8.77 -9.23
N ASP A 310 -11.20 8.04 -10.16
CA ASP A 310 -11.43 8.45 -11.52
C ASP A 310 -12.94 8.73 -11.63
N ALA A 311 -13.27 10.02 -11.67
CA ALA A 311 -14.64 10.49 -11.63
C ALA A 311 -15.37 10.31 -12.97
N GLU A 312 -14.64 10.04 -14.05
CA GLU A 312 -15.16 9.92 -15.43
C GLU A 312 -14.42 8.81 -16.17
N PRO A 313 -14.59 7.54 -15.74
CA PRO A 313 -13.89 6.42 -16.35
C PRO A 313 -14.28 6.28 -17.82
N SER A 314 -13.28 6.07 -18.68
CA SER A 314 -13.47 5.96 -20.13
C SER A 314 -14.18 4.66 -20.50
N ALA A 315 -15.37 4.76 -21.09
CA ALA A 315 -16.12 3.62 -21.61
C ALA A 315 -15.30 2.77 -22.60
N LYS A 316 -14.52 3.44 -23.47
CA LYS A 316 -13.65 2.75 -24.44
C LYS A 316 -12.56 1.92 -23.74
N ALA A 317 -11.98 2.46 -22.67
CA ALA A 317 -10.96 1.74 -21.89
C ALA A 317 -11.55 0.53 -21.16
N GLU A 318 -12.77 0.67 -20.62
CA GLU A 318 -13.45 -0.44 -19.93
C GLU A 318 -13.89 -1.56 -20.88
N LEU A 319 -14.37 -1.21 -22.08
CA LEU A 319 -14.69 -2.21 -23.12
C LEU A 319 -13.44 -3.00 -23.52
N ALA A 320 -12.34 -2.31 -23.81
CA ALA A 320 -11.07 -2.95 -24.16
C ALA A 320 -10.54 -3.86 -23.03
N ARG A 321 -10.83 -3.53 -21.76
CA ARG A 321 -10.47 -4.37 -20.60
C ARG A 321 -11.27 -5.68 -20.58
N LEU A 322 -12.57 -5.61 -20.83
CA LEU A 322 -13.45 -6.78 -20.87
C LEU A 322 -13.07 -7.74 -22.01
N GLU A 323 -12.77 -7.21 -23.19
CA GLU A 323 -12.35 -8.00 -24.35
C GLU A 323 -11.06 -8.81 -24.06
N ARG A 324 -10.10 -8.21 -23.35
CA ARG A 324 -8.85 -8.89 -22.95
C ARG A 324 -9.03 -9.98 -21.90
N GLN A 325 -10.10 -9.93 -21.11
CA GLN A 325 -10.40 -10.96 -20.10
C GLN A 325 -11.16 -12.15 -20.68
N ALA A 326 -11.80 -11.98 -21.83
CA ALA A 326 -12.56 -13.02 -22.53
C ALA A 326 -11.72 -13.84 -23.54
N SER A 327 -10.48 -13.40 -23.81
CA SER A 327 -9.52 -14.06 -24.71
C SER A 327 -8.50 -14.88 -23.91
#